data_AF-A0A1M6B040-F1
#
_entry.id   AF-A0A1M6B040-F1
#
_cell.length_a   1.000
_cell.length_b   1.000
_cell.length_c   1.000
_cell.angle_alpha   90.00
_cell.angle_beta   90.00
_cell.angle_gamma   90.00
#
_symmetry.space_group_name_H-M   'P 1'
#
loop_
_entity.id
_entity.type
_entity.pdbx_description
1 polymer ?
#
loop_
_entity_poly.entity_id
_entity_poly.type
_entity_poly.pdbx_seq_one_letter_code
_entity_poly.pdbx_strand_id
1 'polypeptide(L)' 'MGSGDLKKQIAHLEEEIAELKKRWPAHSVKAEMVERFEELEEKLERLRRLEEREQ' A
#
# COMPACT_ATOMS: atom_id res chain seq x y z
N MET A 1 -10.58 -3.69 -17.08
CA MET A 1 -10.04 -2.51 -16.38
C MET A 1 -8.64 -2.37 -16.89
N GLY A 2 -8.28 -1.22 -17.45
CA GLY A 2 -7.01 -1.11 -18.18
C GLY A 2 -5.84 -1.09 -17.20
N SER A 3 -4.64 -1.45 -17.66
CA SER A 3 -3.41 -1.40 -16.84
C SER A 3 -3.15 -0.02 -16.21
N GLY A 4 -3.79 1.06 -16.71
CA GLY A 4 -3.77 2.39 -16.10
C GLY A 4 -4.55 2.53 -14.79
N ASP A 5 -5.55 1.67 -14.53
CA ASP A 5 -6.32 1.66 -13.28
C ASP A 5 -5.52 1.00 -12.14
N LEU A 6 -4.72 -0.02 -12.46
CA LEU A 6 -3.83 -0.70 -11.51
C LEU A 6 -2.73 0.25 -11.03
N LYS A 7 -2.03 0.94 -11.95
CA LYS A 7 -1.02 1.95 -11.62
C LYS A 7 -1.53 3.04 -10.69
N LYS A 8 -2.76 3.53 -10.93
CA LYS A 8 -3.37 4.55 -10.07
C LYS A 8 -3.67 4.02 -8.66
N GLN A 9 -4.15 2.78 -8.54
CA GLN A 9 -4.41 2.16 -7.24
C GLN A 9 -3.11 1.89 -6.48
N ILE A 10 -2.06 1.43 -7.16
CA ILE A 10 -0.73 1.23 -6.58
C ILE A 10 -0.20 2.56 -6.05
N ALA A 11 -0.22 3.62 -6.87
CA ALA A 11 0.24 4.94 -6.44
C ALA A 11 -0.55 5.49 -5.23
N HIS A 12 -1.87 5.27 -5.19
CA HIS A 12 -2.72 5.65 -4.06
C HIS A 12 -2.33 4.90 -2.78
N LEU A 13 -2.13 3.58 -2.87
CA LEU A 13 -1.71 2.77 -1.74
C LEU A 13 -0.31 3.15 -1.24
N GLU A 14 0.65 3.43 -2.13
CA GLU A 14 1.97 3.91 -1.73
C GLU A 14 1.89 5.24 -0.98
N GLU A 15 1.01 6.15 -1.41
CA GLU A 15 0.78 7.43 -0.75
C GLU A 15 0.17 7.23 0.65
N GLU A 16 -0.86 6.38 0.79
CA GLU A 16 -1.44 6.05 2.10
C GLU A 16 -0.41 5.41 3.05
N ILE A 17 0.41 4.48 2.55
CA ILE A 17 1.50 3.84 3.29
C ILE A 17 2.53 4.88 3.74
N ALA A 18 2.91 5.81 2.87
CA ALA A 18 3.87 6.87 3.18
C ALA A 18 3.33 7.87 4.20
N GLU A 19 2.05 8.23 4.11
CA GLU A 19 1.36 9.06 5.10
C GLU A 19 1.25 8.35 6.45
N LEU A 20 0.90 7.07 6.44
CA LEU A 20 0.81 6.24 7.64
C LEU A 20 2.19 6.15 8.32
N LYS A 21 3.26 5.87 7.56
CA LYS A 21 4.65 5.89 8.04
C LYS A 21 5.10 7.27 8.54
N LYS A 22 4.70 8.36 7.91
CA LYS A 22 5.00 9.73 8.40
C LYS A 22 4.36 10.01 9.75
N ARG A 23 3.17 9.47 9.98
CA ARG A 23 2.45 9.57 11.27
C ARG A 23 2.89 8.52 12.28
N TRP A 24 3.76 7.57 11.93
CA TRP A 24 4.26 6.56 12.86
C TRP A 24 5.12 7.21 13.96
N PRO A 25 4.73 7.07 15.24
CA PRO A 25 5.58 7.47 16.34
C PRO A 25 6.79 6.54 16.41
N ALA A 26 8.01 7.08 16.27
CA ALA A 26 9.26 6.32 16.23
C ALA A 26 9.50 5.38 17.43
N HIS A 27 8.77 5.57 18.52
CA HIS A 27 8.90 4.77 19.74
C HIS A 27 7.62 4.06 20.19
N SER A 28 6.49 4.24 19.50
CA SER A 28 5.20 3.71 19.95
C SER A 28 4.26 3.45 18.79
N VAL A 29 4.69 2.60 17.85
CA VAL A 29 3.82 2.10 16.81
C VAL A 29 2.76 1.20 17.46
N LYS A 30 1.49 1.59 17.32
CA LYS A 30 0.36 0.79 17.81
C LYS A 30 0.19 -0.43 16.92
N ALA A 31 -0.18 -1.58 17.51
CA ALA A 31 -0.47 -2.81 16.77
C ALA A 31 -1.49 -2.57 15.64
N GLU A 32 -2.54 -1.79 15.89
CA GLU A 32 -3.54 -1.39 14.89
C GLU A 32 -2.95 -0.64 13.68
N MET A 33 -1.87 0.13 13.88
CA MET A 33 -1.17 0.79 12.77
C MET A 33 -0.24 -0.15 12.01
N VAL A 34 0.34 -1.15 12.68
CA VAL A 34 1.13 -2.19 12.01
C VAL A 34 0.20 -3.04 11.16
N GLU A 35 -0.90 -3.51 11.74
CA GLU A 35 -1.89 -4.35 11.07
C GLU A 35 -2.46 -3.64 9.82
N ARG A 36 -2.79 -2.35 9.95
CA ARG A 36 -3.23 -1.53 8.81
C ARG A 36 -2.14 -1.33 7.75
N PHE A 37 -0.88 -1.19 8.17
CA PHE A 37 0.25 -1.07 7.24
C PHE A 37 0.50 -2.37 6.49
N GLU A 38 0.47 -3.51 7.18
CA GLU A 38 0.57 -4.85 6.58
C GLU A 38 -0.56 -5.11 5.58
N GLU A 39 -1.80 -4.72 5.91
CA GLU A 39 -2.94 -4.85 5.00
C GLU A 39 -2.78 -3.99 3.73
N LEU A 40 -2.27 -2.76 3.87
CA LEU A 40 -1.98 -1.87 2.76
C LEU A 40 -0.82 -2.40 1.89
N GLU A 41 0.26 -2.91 2.50
CA GLU A 41 1.38 -3.53 1.78
C GLU A 41 0.95 -4.80 1.05
N GLU A 42 0.12 -5.65 1.65
CA GLU A 42 -0.39 -6.87 1.00
C GLU A 42 -1.26 -6.51 -0.22
N LYS A 43 -2.15 -5.52 -0.09
CA LYS A 43 -2.96 -5.01 -1.22
C LYS A 43 -2.08 -4.45 -2.34
N LEU A 44 -1.06 -3.68 -1.99
CA LEU A 44 -0.09 -3.12 -2.93
C LEU A 44 0.61 -4.24 -3.70
N GLU A 45 1.16 -5.23 -2.99
CA GLU A 45 1.87 -6.34 -3.61
C GLU A 45 0.95 -7.15 -4.54
N ARG A 46 -0.29 -7.39 -4.11
CA ARG A 46 -1.27 -8.09 -4.92
C ARG A 46 -1.58 -7.34 -6.23
N LEU A 47 -1.82 -6.04 -6.14
CA LEU A 47 -2.06 -5.19 -7.33
C LEU A 47 -0.83 -5.13 -8.23
N ARG A 48 0.36 -5.08 -7.66
CA ARG A 48 1.62 -5.04 -8.40
C ARG A 48 1.89 -6.35 -9.14
N ARG A 49 1.56 -7.51 -8.54
CA ARG A 49 1.57 -8.81 -9.24
C ARG A 49 0.53 -8.89 -10.34
N LEU A 50 -0.65 -8.30 -10.14
CA LEU A 50 -1.67 -8.25 -11.21
C LEU A 50 -1.21 -7.36 -12.36
N GLU A 51 -0.59 -6.21 -12.07
CA GLU A 51 0.00 -5.34 -13.07
C GLU A 51 1.12 -6.04 -13.85
N GLU A 52 2.03 -6.75 -13.16
CA GLU A 52 3.10 -7.53 -13.80
C GLU A 52 2.54 -8.64 -14.69
N ARG A 53 1.44 -9.28 -14.27
CA ARG A 53 0.78 -10.33 -15.04
C ARG A 53 0.00 -9.82 -16.26
N GLU A 54 -0.38 -8.55 -16.27
CA GLU A 54 -1.07 -7.89 -17.38
C GLU A 54 -0.13 -7.09 -18.29
N GLN A 55 1.17 -6.99 -17.95
CA GLN A 55 2.24 -6.42 -18.80
C GLN A 55 2.87 -7.48 -19.70
#